data_AF-A0A0F9V790-F1
#
_entry.id   AF-A0A0F9V790-F1
#
_cell.length_a   1.000
_cell.length_b   1.000
_cell.length_c   1.000
_cell.angle_alpha   90.00
_cell.angle_beta   90.00
_cell.angle_gamma   90.00
#
_symmetry.space_group_name_H-M   'P 1'
#
loop_
_entity.id
_entity.type
_entity.pdbx_description
1 polymer ?
#
loop_
_entity_poly.entity_id
_entity_poly.type
_entity_poly.pdbx_seq_one_letter_code
_entity_poly.pdbx_strand_id
1 'polypeptide(L)'
;MELRLRPLIRNKKAQADFVSLFFVLVVLFGVAIFAIILYNAYDENIKDNLNDALTSSTPVDANANVTKILEQTSGGIRMLNPLFPLLLVGLFAFGLIMALMGKSHPVFFFIGILILGIAIILAVVFSNAYESITSTPSFENAASEFGVMTIIMNNLPLTIFILFCAISAILYAMRGSGSPAGGPY
;
A
#
# COMPACT_ATOMS: atom_id res chain seq x y z
N MET A 1 32.43 41.23 25.15
CA MET A 1 32.21 39.82 25.53
C MET A 1 30.88 39.41 24.92
N GLU A 2 30.89 38.89 23.69
CA GLU A 2 29.66 38.54 22.97
C GLU A 2 29.23 37.11 23.29
N LEU A 3 28.11 36.97 24.00
CA LEU A 3 27.43 35.69 24.22
C LEU A 3 26.72 35.28 22.93
N ARG A 4 27.40 34.47 22.11
CA ARG A 4 26.77 33.78 20.98
C ARG A 4 25.86 32.67 21.49
N LEU A 5 24.56 32.96 21.59
CA LEU A 5 23.52 31.96 21.82
C LEU A 5 23.51 30.97 20.66
N ARG A 6 24.00 29.75 20.91
CA ARG A 6 23.89 28.62 19.98
C ARG A 6 22.42 28.32 19.71
N PRO A 7 21.95 28.30 18.45
CA PRO A 7 20.59 27.90 18.16
C PRO A 7 20.47 26.39 18.42
N LEU A 8 19.71 26.04 19.45
CA LEU A 8 19.19 24.69 19.70
C LEU A 8 18.20 24.36 18.57
N ILE A 9 18.70 24.03 17.39
CA ILE A 9 17.88 23.42 16.34
C ILE A 9 17.61 21.99 16.79
N ARG A 10 16.54 21.86 17.59
CA ARG A 10 15.96 20.60 18.06
C ARG A 10 15.48 19.82 16.84
N ASN A 11 16.32 18.92 16.34
CA ASN A 11 16.01 17.98 15.27
C ASN A 11 14.82 17.08 15.67
N LYS A 12 13.59 17.47 15.33
CA LYS A 12 12.36 16.64 15.39
C LYS A 12 12.31 15.59 14.27
N LYS A 13 13.42 14.92 13.96
CA LYS A 13 13.47 13.96 12.83
C LYS A 13 13.08 12.52 13.18
N ALA A 14 12.79 12.22 14.45
CA ALA A 14 12.48 10.84 14.89
C ALA A 14 10.98 10.49 14.91
N GLN A 15 10.06 11.45 14.70
CA GLN A 15 8.61 11.20 14.80
C GLN A 15 7.99 10.69 13.48
N ALA A 16 8.70 10.81 12.35
CA ALA A 16 8.15 10.51 11.03
C ALA A 16 8.01 9.00 10.73
N ASP A 17 8.69 8.13 11.47
CA ASP A 17 8.82 6.73 11.08
C ASP A 17 7.54 5.92 11.33
N PHE A 18 6.87 6.15 12.46
CA PHE A 18 5.66 5.40 12.82
C PHE A 18 4.41 5.82 12.06
N VAL A 19 4.35 7.07 11.63
CA VAL A 19 3.25 7.58 10.80
C VAL A 19 3.23 6.87 9.45
N SER A 20 4.40 6.43 8.96
CA SER A 20 4.50 5.70 7.69
C SER A 20 3.72 4.38 7.72
N LEU A 21 3.70 3.66 8.84
CA LEU A 21 3.00 2.38 8.95
C LEU A 21 1.48 2.56 8.84
N PHE A 22 0.92 3.57 9.53
CA PHE A 22 -0.50 3.93 9.37
C PHE A 22 -0.81 4.40 7.94
N PHE A 23 0.08 5.19 7.35
CA PHE A 23 -0.07 5.64 5.98
C PHE A 23 -0.11 4.47 4.99
N VAL A 24 0.81 3.50 5.11
CA VAL A 24 0.82 2.28 4.29
C VAL A 24 -0.51 1.53 4.42
N LEU A 25 -1.00 1.39 5.65
CA LEU A 25 -2.24 0.68 5.95
C LEU A 25 -3.45 1.37 5.28
N VAL A 26 -3.57 2.69 5.41
CA VAL A 26 -4.64 3.49 4.80
C VAL A 26 -4.55 3.46 3.27
N VAL A 27 -3.35 3.59 2.70
CA VAL A 27 -3.16 3.58 1.24
C VAL A 27 -3.49 2.20 0.66
N LEU A 28 -3.01 1.11 1.28
CA LEU A 28 -3.33 -0.25 0.81
C LEU A 28 -4.82 -0.51 0.81
N PHE A 29 -5.50 -0.18 1.91
CA PHE A 29 -6.94 -0.34 2.02
C PHE A 29 -7.69 0.54 1.00
N GLY A 30 -7.32 1.81 0.90
CA GLY A 30 -7.93 2.75 -0.04
C GLY A 30 -7.79 2.30 -1.49
N VAL A 31 -6.60 1.86 -1.90
CA VAL A 31 -6.34 1.35 -3.26
C VAL A 31 -7.11 0.05 -3.51
N ALA A 32 -7.18 -0.85 -2.52
CA ALA A 32 -7.90 -2.11 -2.67
C ALA A 32 -9.41 -1.90 -2.86
N ILE A 33 -10.03 -1.07 -2.02
CA ILE A 33 -11.45 -0.72 -2.14
C ILE A 33 -11.70 0.04 -3.45
N PHE A 34 -10.84 0.99 -3.80
CA PHE A 34 -10.95 1.72 -5.06
C PHE A 34 -10.91 0.78 -6.27
N ALA A 35 -10.00 -0.20 -6.30
CA ALA A 35 -9.89 -1.14 -7.41
C ALA A 35 -11.14 -2.02 -7.57
N ILE A 36 -11.71 -2.50 -6.46
CA ILE A 36 -12.93 -3.31 -6.48
C ILE A 36 -14.13 -2.49 -6.94
N ILE A 37 -14.31 -1.29 -6.40
CA ILE A 37 -15.42 -0.41 -6.81
C ILE A 37 -15.27 -0.04 -8.27
N LEU A 38 -14.06 0.29 -8.73
CA LEU A 38 -13.80 0.64 -10.13
C LEU A 38 -14.13 -0.52 -11.06
N TYR A 39 -13.72 -1.75 -10.71
CA TYR A 39 -14.02 -2.93 -11.53
C TYR A 39 -15.52 -3.21 -11.57
N ASN A 40 -16.21 -3.18 -10.42
CA ASN A 40 -17.64 -3.40 -10.38
C ASN A 40 -18.41 -2.34 -11.19
N ALA A 41 -18.09 -1.06 -10.97
CA ALA A 41 -18.71 0.04 -11.71
C ALA A 41 -18.46 -0.09 -13.22
N TYR A 42 -17.28 -0.56 -13.63
CA TYR A 42 -16.96 -0.79 -15.04
C TYR A 42 -17.77 -1.94 -15.63
N ASP A 43 -17.85 -3.09 -14.96
CA ASP A 43 -18.55 -4.27 -15.49
C ASP A 43 -20.07 -4.07 -15.52
N GLU A 44 -20.68 -3.48 -14.49
CA GLU A 44 -22.13 -3.26 -14.42
C GLU A 44 -22.63 -2.11 -15.31
N ASN A 45 -21.88 -0.99 -15.41
CA ASN A 45 -22.43 0.24 -15.98
C ASN A 45 -21.70 0.72 -17.25
N ILE A 46 -20.42 0.39 -17.42
CA ILE A 46 -19.63 0.95 -18.51
C ILE A 46 -19.58 -0.01 -19.68
N LYS A 47 -19.40 -1.30 -19.42
CA LYS A 47 -19.19 -2.32 -20.45
C LYS A 47 -20.36 -2.42 -21.44
N ASP A 48 -21.58 -2.53 -20.94
CA ASP A 48 -22.77 -2.69 -21.79
C ASP A 48 -23.10 -1.41 -22.55
N ASN A 49 -23.10 -0.26 -21.88
CA ASN A 49 -23.31 1.03 -22.53
C ASN A 49 -22.25 1.35 -23.59
N LEU A 50 -20.99 0.97 -23.33
CA LEU A 50 -19.90 1.15 -24.28
C LEU A 50 -20.04 0.19 -25.46
N ASN A 51 -20.46 -1.05 -25.23
CA ASN A 51 -20.76 -2.01 -26.28
C ASN A 51 -21.89 -1.51 -27.19
N ASP A 52 -23.00 -1.07 -26.61
CA ASP A 52 -24.16 -0.54 -27.34
C ASP A 52 -23.82 0.74 -28.14
N ALA A 53 -23.03 1.64 -27.55
CA ALA A 53 -22.56 2.83 -28.25
C ALA A 53 -21.63 2.48 -29.42
N LEU A 54 -20.73 1.51 -29.24
CA LEU A 54 -19.78 1.10 -30.29
C LEU A 54 -20.48 0.34 -31.42
N THR A 55 -21.41 -0.56 -31.12
CA THR A 55 -22.18 -1.31 -32.15
C THR A 55 -23.14 -0.42 -32.92
N SER A 56 -23.70 0.62 -32.30
CA SER A 56 -24.60 1.57 -32.98
C SER A 56 -23.87 2.62 -33.83
N SER A 57 -22.58 2.86 -33.60
CA SER A 57 -21.80 3.89 -34.29
C SER A 57 -20.76 3.37 -35.30
N THR A 58 -20.47 2.06 -35.32
CA THR A 58 -19.61 1.47 -36.35
C THR A 58 -20.42 1.14 -37.62
N PRO A 59 -20.04 1.65 -38.81
CA PRO A 59 -20.60 1.19 -40.08
C PRO A 59 -20.34 -0.30 -40.25
N VAL A 60 -21.29 -1.02 -40.86
CA VAL A 60 -21.26 -2.49 -41.07
C VAL A 60 -19.96 -2.99 -41.74
N ASP A 61 -19.22 -2.11 -42.42
CA ASP A 61 -17.97 -2.41 -43.14
C ASP A 61 -16.68 -2.07 -42.37
N ALA A 62 -16.75 -1.49 -41.17
CA ALA A 62 -15.58 -1.18 -40.36
C ALA A 62 -15.15 -2.42 -39.57
N ASN A 63 -14.10 -3.11 -40.03
CA ASN A 63 -13.40 -4.22 -39.35
C ASN A 63 -12.76 -3.85 -37.98
N ALA A 64 -13.23 -2.79 -37.32
CA ALA A 64 -12.84 -2.47 -35.96
C ALA A 64 -13.49 -3.50 -35.01
N ASN A 65 -12.67 -4.44 -34.52
CA ASN A 65 -13.11 -5.47 -33.60
C ASN A 65 -13.39 -4.84 -32.22
N VAL A 66 -14.61 -4.34 -32.04
CA VAL A 66 -15.14 -3.68 -30.83
C VAL A 66 -14.89 -4.54 -29.57
N THR A 67 -15.02 -5.86 -29.71
CA THR A 67 -14.73 -6.83 -28.64
C THR A 67 -13.29 -6.72 -28.15
N LYS A 68 -12.32 -6.46 -29.05
CA LYS A 68 -10.90 -6.33 -28.69
C LYS A 68 -10.61 -5.09 -27.84
N ILE A 69 -11.32 -3.98 -28.08
CA ILE A 69 -11.14 -2.74 -27.31
C ILE A 69 -11.73 -2.89 -25.90
N LEU A 70 -12.88 -3.55 -25.78
CA LEU A 70 -13.50 -3.89 -24.50
C LEU A 70 -12.63 -4.87 -23.69
N GLU A 71 -12.06 -5.89 -24.35
CA GLU A 71 -11.11 -6.82 -23.73
C GLU A 71 -9.83 -6.11 -23.27
N GLN A 72 -9.29 -5.17 -24.06
CA GLN A 72 -8.11 -4.40 -23.67
C GLN A 72 -8.38 -3.47 -22.48
N THR A 73 -9.57 -2.87 -22.42
CA THR A 73 -9.94 -1.94 -21.35
C THR A 73 -10.20 -2.68 -20.03
N SER A 74 -10.96 -3.77 -20.07
CA SER A 74 -11.16 -4.65 -18.90
C SER A 74 -9.85 -5.29 -18.43
N GLY A 75 -8.99 -5.68 -19.37
CA GLY A 75 -7.64 -6.16 -19.09
C GLY A 75 -6.77 -5.15 -18.33
N GLY A 76 -6.89 -3.85 -18.66
CA GLY A 76 -6.20 -2.77 -17.96
C GLY A 76 -6.59 -2.65 -16.48
N ILE A 77 -7.88 -2.85 -16.15
CA ILE A 77 -8.34 -2.83 -14.75
C ILE A 77 -7.84 -4.08 -14.01
N ARG A 78 -7.85 -5.25 -14.67
CA ARG A 78 -7.32 -6.50 -14.10
C ARG A 78 -5.82 -6.44 -13.82
N MET A 79 -5.05 -5.61 -14.54
CA MET A 79 -3.63 -5.38 -14.26
C MET A 79 -3.38 -4.76 -12.87
N LEU A 80 -4.38 -4.17 -12.22
CA LEU A 80 -4.23 -3.69 -10.85
C LEU A 80 -3.98 -4.82 -9.85
N ASN A 81 -4.44 -6.05 -10.12
CA ASN A 81 -4.25 -7.20 -9.23
C ASN A 81 -2.76 -7.58 -9.09
N PRO A 82 -2.01 -7.88 -10.17
CA PRO A 82 -0.56 -8.14 -10.07
C PRO A 82 0.26 -6.90 -9.71
N LEU A 83 -0.27 -5.68 -9.91
CA LEU A 83 0.39 -4.44 -9.49
C LEU A 83 0.27 -4.21 -7.97
N PHE A 84 -0.69 -4.82 -7.30
CA PHE A 84 -0.91 -4.62 -5.86
C PHE A 84 0.26 -5.12 -4.99
N PRO A 85 0.83 -6.32 -5.19
CA PRO A 85 2.08 -6.71 -4.52
C PRO A 85 3.26 -5.78 -4.82
N LEU A 86 3.34 -5.25 -6.05
CA LEU A 86 4.39 -4.29 -6.40
C LEU A 86 4.23 -2.99 -5.61
N LEU A 87 3.00 -2.51 -5.47
CA LEU A 87 2.66 -1.35 -4.64
C LEU A 87 2.99 -1.60 -3.17
N LEU A 88 2.68 -2.79 -2.63
CA LEU A 88 3.06 -3.21 -1.28
C LEU A 88 4.58 -3.12 -1.08
N VAL A 89 5.37 -3.69 -1.98
CA VAL A 89 6.84 -3.66 -1.92
C VAL A 89 7.38 -2.24 -2.06
N GLY A 90 6.78 -1.42 -2.93
CA GLY A 90 7.15 -0.01 -3.10
C GLY A 90 6.88 0.82 -1.84
N LEU A 91 5.71 0.65 -1.24
CA LEU A 91 5.34 1.27 0.04
C LEU A 91 6.26 0.83 1.18
N PHE A 92 6.65 -0.44 1.18
CA PHE A 92 7.62 -0.97 2.14
C PHE A 92 9.01 -0.36 1.95
N ALA A 93 9.52 -0.33 0.73
CA ALA A 93 10.81 0.28 0.42
C ALA A 93 10.82 1.76 0.79
N PHE A 94 9.71 2.47 0.54
CA PHE A 94 9.53 3.85 0.97
C PHE A 94 9.58 4.00 2.50
N GLY A 95 8.85 3.16 3.24
CA GLY A 95 8.88 3.13 4.71
C GLY A 95 10.29 2.85 5.25
N LEU A 96 11.01 1.92 4.62
CA LEU A 96 12.39 1.58 4.97
C LEU A 96 13.34 2.77 4.75
N ILE A 97 13.26 3.46 3.61
CA ILE A 97 14.09 4.64 3.34
C ILE A 97 13.82 5.73 4.39
N MET A 98 12.55 5.96 4.72
CA MET A 98 12.15 6.92 5.76
C MET A 98 12.72 6.53 7.14
N ALA A 99 12.68 5.24 7.47
CA ALA A 99 13.25 4.70 8.70
C ALA A 99 14.77 4.89 8.78
N LEU A 100 15.49 4.65 7.69
CA LEU A 100 16.95 4.81 7.62
C LEU A 100 17.40 6.26 7.74
N MET A 101 16.59 7.22 7.29
CA MET A 101 16.88 8.65 7.45
C MET A 101 16.64 9.15 8.88
N GLY A 102 15.88 8.39 9.68
CA GLY A 102 15.59 8.68 11.08
C GLY A 102 16.77 8.33 12.00
N LYS A 103 17.19 9.28 12.85
CA LYS A 103 18.10 8.95 13.97
C LYS A 103 17.30 8.20 15.04
N SER A 104 17.36 6.87 15.02
CA SER A 104 16.59 6.03 15.93
C SER A 104 17.26 5.87 17.29
N HIS A 105 16.67 6.44 18.34
CA HIS A 105 17.04 6.14 19.73
C HIS A 105 16.49 4.77 20.15
N PRO A 106 17.21 3.94 20.94
CA PRO A 106 16.73 2.61 21.36
C PRO A 106 15.39 2.64 22.10
N VAL A 107 15.06 3.75 22.77
CA VAL A 107 13.76 3.97 23.42
C VAL A 107 12.59 3.93 22.43
N PHE A 108 12.80 4.33 21.17
CA PHE A 108 11.75 4.28 20.16
C PHE A 108 11.35 2.86 19.76
N PHE A 109 12.16 1.85 20.06
CA PHE A 109 11.79 0.46 19.79
C PHE A 109 10.57 0.02 20.61
N PHE A 110 10.55 0.33 21.91
CA PHE A 110 9.42 0.01 22.79
C PHE A 110 8.15 0.76 22.37
N ILE A 111 8.29 2.03 21.99
CA ILE A 111 7.19 2.83 21.45
C ILE A 111 6.70 2.21 20.13
N GLY A 112 7.62 1.73 19.29
CA GLY A 112 7.29 1.06 18.03
C GLY A 112 6.49 -0.22 18.20
N ILE A 113 6.81 -1.04 19.21
CA ILE A 113 6.03 -2.22 19.56
C ILE A 113 4.60 -1.84 19.96
N LEU A 114 4.43 -0.79 20.77
CA LEU A 114 3.10 -0.31 21.16
C LEU A 114 2.31 0.16 19.93
N ILE A 115 2.95 0.93 19.05
CA ILE A 115 2.33 1.42 17.81
C ILE A 115 1.98 0.25 16.88
N LEU A 116 2.84 -0.76 16.76
CA LEU A 116 2.56 -1.98 16.01
C LEU A 116 1.29 -2.66 16.54
N GLY A 117 1.12 -2.76 17.86
CA GLY A 117 -0.09 -3.31 18.46
C GLY A 117 -1.35 -2.58 17.99
N ILE A 118 -1.33 -1.25 17.98
CA ILE A 118 -2.45 -0.42 17.48
C ILE A 118 -2.64 -0.65 15.97
N ALA A 119 -1.56 -0.69 15.20
CA ALA A 119 -1.64 -0.89 13.76
C ALA A 119 -2.19 -2.28 13.37
N ILE A 120 -1.85 -3.33 14.13
CA ILE A 120 -2.41 -4.68 13.95
C ILE A 120 -3.92 -4.67 14.24
N ILE A 121 -4.36 -3.99 15.29
CA ILE A 121 -5.80 -3.85 15.58
C ILE A 121 -6.52 -3.17 14.41
N LEU A 122 -5.98 -2.06 13.90
CA LEU A 122 -6.54 -1.38 12.73
C LEU A 122 -6.52 -2.27 11.48
N ALA A 123 -5.45 -3.05 11.29
CA ALA A 123 -5.34 -3.98 10.17
C ALA A 123 -6.43 -5.05 10.21
N VAL A 124 -6.79 -5.56 11.41
CA VAL A 124 -7.91 -6.50 11.57
C VAL A 124 -9.23 -5.82 11.21
N VAL A 125 -9.46 -4.60 11.68
CA VAL A 125 -10.68 -3.84 11.35
C VAL A 125 -10.79 -3.65 9.83
N PHE A 126 -9.71 -3.28 9.15
CA PHE A 126 -9.71 -3.07 7.70
C PHE A 126 -9.83 -4.36 6.90
N SER A 127 -9.21 -5.45 7.37
CA SER A 127 -9.39 -6.78 6.80
C SER A 127 -10.86 -7.20 6.84
N ASN A 128 -11.51 -7.07 8.01
CA ASN A 128 -12.92 -7.43 8.19
C ASN A 128 -13.85 -6.52 7.37
N ALA A 129 -13.53 -5.21 7.29
CA ALA A 129 -14.29 -4.27 6.48
C ALA A 129 -14.18 -4.61 4.99
N TYR A 130 -12.97 -4.95 4.52
CA TYR A 130 -12.74 -5.40 3.15
C TYR A 130 -13.53 -6.69 2.86
N GLU A 131 -13.42 -7.69 3.73
CA GLU A 131 -14.16 -8.95 3.61
C GLU A 131 -15.66 -8.71 3.48
N SER A 132 -16.23 -7.89 4.38
CA SER A 132 -17.67 -7.54 4.38
C SER A 132 -18.13 -6.88 3.08
N ILE A 133 -17.29 -6.05 2.46
CA ILE A 133 -17.59 -5.42 1.18
C ILE A 133 -17.53 -6.47 0.06
N THR A 134 -16.47 -7.28 0.03
CA THR A 134 -16.25 -8.30 -1.01
C THR A 134 -17.21 -9.48 -0.95
N SER A 135 -17.79 -9.77 0.22
CA SER A 135 -18.80 -10.81 0.40
C SER A 135 -20.21 -10.39 -0.04
N THR A 136 -20.40 -9.11 -0.40
CA THR A 136 -21.68 -8.65 -0.93
C THR A 136 -21.83 -9.16 -2.37
N PRO A 137 -23.01 -9.68 -2.77
CA PRO A 137 -23.19 -10.28 -4.10
C PRO A 137 -22.77 -9.38 -5.27
N SER A 138 -22.93 -8.06 -5.13
CA SER A 138 -22.51 -7.07 -6.14
C SER A 138 -20.99 -7.01 -6.35
N PHE A 139 -20.19 -7.42 -5.37
CA PHE A 139 -18.72 -7.35 -5.44
C PHE A 139 -18.04 -8.71 -5.48
N GLU A 140 -18.79 -9.81 -5.36
CA GLU A 140 -18.24 -11.18 -5.33
C GLU A 140 -17.47 -11.50 -6.62
N ASN A 141 -18.05 -11.17 -7.78
CA ASN A 141 -17.40 -11.34 -9.08
C ASN A 141 -16.12 -10.50 -9.19
N ALA A 142 -16.16 -9.25 -8.75
CA ALA A 142 -14.98 -8.38 -8.72
C ALA A 142 -13.88 -8.97 -7.81
N ALA A 143 -14.23 -9.40 -6.60
CA ALA A 143 -13.28 -9.97 -5.65
C ALA A 143 -12.57 -11.23 -6.19
N SER A 144 -13.30 -12.09 -6.91
CA SER A 144 -12.72 -13.29 -7.53
C SER A 144 -11.62 -12.99 -8.57
N GLU A 145 -11.73 -11.86 -9.28
CA GLU A 145 -10.74 -11.40 -10.26
C GLU A 145 -9.50 -10.79 -9.58
N PHE A 146 -9.65 -10.31 -8.34
CA PHE A 146 -8.61 -9.69 -7.52
C PHE A 146 -7.99 -10.64 -6.49
N GLY A 147 -7.86 -11.93 -6.80
CA GLY A 147 -7.45 -12.95 -5.83
C GLY A 147 -6.16 -12.67 -5.04
N VAL A 148 -5.12 -12.09 -5.67
CA VAL A 148 -3.86 -11.76 -4.96
C VAL A 148 -4.08 -10.62 -3.96
N MET A 149 -4.79 -9.58 -4.38
CA MET A 149 -5.18 -8.47 -3.51
C MET A 149 -6.04 -8.97 -2.35
N THR A 150 -7.02 -9.83 -2.61
CA THR A 150 -7.88 -10.43 -1.57
C THR A 150 -7.07 -11.23 -0.55
N ILE A 151 -6.10 -12.03 -0.99
CA ILE A 151 -5.21 -12.76 -0.07
C ILE A 151 -4.44 -11.78 0.84
N ILE A 152 -3.88 -10.71 0.28
CA ILE A 152 -3.12 -9.72 1.06
C ILE A 152 -4.04 -8.96 2.04
N MET A 153 -5.22 -8.54 1.60
CA MET A 153 -6.18 -7.79 2.41
C MET A 153 -6.78 -8.64 3.54
N ASN A 154 -7.09 -9.92 3.29
CA ASN A 154 -7.58 -10.83 4.32
C ASN A 154 -6.48 -11.22 5.32
N ASN A 155 -5.21 -11.08 4.93
CA ASN A 155 -4.05 -11.31 5.79
C ASN A 155 -3.29 -10.02 6.08
N LEU A 156 -3.99 -8.88 6.09
CA LEU A 156 -3.38 -7.57 6.32
C LEU A 156 -2.65 -7.48 7.67
N PRO A 157 -3.20 -8.00 8.79
CA PRO A 157 -2.48 -8.01 10.07
C PRO A 157 -1.13 -8.73 9.99
N LEU A 158 -1.11 -9.89 9.34
CA LEU A 158 0.09 -10.70 9.16
C LEU A 158 1.09 -10.02 8.21
N THR A 159 0.59 -9.40 7.15
CA THR A 159 1.42 -8.62 6.21
C THR A 159 2.12 -7.48 6.94
N ILE A 160 1.39 -6.66 7.70
CA ILE A 160 1.96 -5.55 8.49
C ILE A 160 2.96 -6.04 9.52
N PHE A 161 2.67 -7.16 10.19
CA PHE A 161 3.61 -7.77 11.14
C PHE A 161 4.93 -8.16 10.48
N ILE A 162 4.89 -8.84 9.33
CA ILE A 162 6.09 -9.21 8.57
C ILE A 162 6.89 -7.97 8.16
N LEU A 163 6.21 -6.91 7.67
CA LEU A 163 6.88 -5.67 7.28
C LEU A 163 7.57 -5.00 8.47
N PHE A 164 6.91 -4.95 9.63
CA PHE A 164 7.51 -4.39 10.85
C PHE A 164 8.73 -5.20 11.29
N CYS A 165 8.65 -6.53 11.30
CA CYS A 165 9.77 -7.40 11.64
C CYS A 165 10.94 -7.20 10.67
N ALA A 166 10.68 -7.08 9.37
CA ALA A 166 11.71 -6.84 8.35
C ALA A 166 12.39 -5.48 8.53
N ILE A 167 11.63 -4.39 8.72
CA ILE A 167 12.19 -3.05 8.99
C ILE A 167 13.02 -3.07 10.27
N SER A 168 12.49 -3.66 11.34
CA SER A 168 13.19 -3.77 12.61
C SER A 168 14.51 -4.53 12.45
N ALA A 169 14.51 -5.69 11.80
CA ALA A 169 15.71 -6.48 11.56
C ALA A 169 16.79 -5.68 10.81
N ILE A 170 16.42 -4.95 9.76
CA ILE A 170 17.34 -4.13 8.96
C ILE A 170 17.91 -2.97 9.79
N LEU A 171 17.07 -2.26 10.54
CA LEU A 171 17.50 -1.16 11.41
C LEU A 171 18.49 -1.62 12.48
N TYR A 172 18.29 -2.81 13.05
CA TYR A 172 19.20 -3.38 14.04
C TYR A 172 20.49 -3.92 13.42
N ALA A 173 20.43 -4.58 12.26
CA ALA A 173 21.60 -5.09 11.56
C ALA A 173 22.57 -3.96 11.18
N MET A 174 22.05 -2.83 10.67
CA MET A 174 22.88 -1.69 10.28
C MET A 174 23.53 -0.95 11.45
N ARG A 175 22.99 -1.08 12.66
CA ARG A 175 23.54 -0.44 13.86
C ARG A 175 24.82 -1.14 14.36
N GLY A 176 24.97 -2.43 14.06
CA GLY A 176 26.15 -3.23 14.42
C GLY A 176 27.37 -3.02 13.54
N SER A 177 27.21 -2.49 12.32
CA SER A 177 28.33 -2.26 11.38
C SER A 177 29.00 -0.89 11.54
N GLY A 178 28.62 -0.10 12.55
CA GLY A 178 29.33 1.11 12.95
C GLY A 178 30.67 0.75 13.57
N SER A 179 31.67 0.43 12.72
CA SER A 179 33.06 0.33 13.12
C SER A 179 33.42 1.61 13.89
N PRO A 180 34.08 1.51 15.07
CA PRO A 180 34.61 2.69 15.72
C PRO A 180 35.67 3.25 14.79
N ALA A 181 35.34 4.30 14.05
CA ALA A 181 36.32 5.16 13.40
C ALA A 181 37.05 5.94 14.51
N GLY A 182 37.78 5.22 15.35
CA GLY A 182 38.91 5.72 16.12
C GLY A 182 40.04 5.95 15.13
N GLY A 183 40.00 7.10 14.47
CA GLY A 183 41.19 7.68 13.89
C GLY A 183 41.97 8.38 15.01
N PRO A 184 43.22 8.00 15.30
CA PRO A 184 44.08 8.77 16.19
C PRO A 184 44.60 10.00 15.43
N TYR A 185 43.89 11.12 15.52
CA TYR A 185 44.44 12.45 15.24
C TYR A 185 43.88 13.46 16.24
#